data_AF-A0A3D4FFQ6-F1
#
_entry.id   AF-A0A3D4FFQ6-F1
#
_cell.length_a   1.000
_cell.length_b   1.000
_cell.length_c   1.000
_cell.angle_alpha   90.00
_cell.angle_beta   90.00
_cell.angle_gamma   90.00
#
_symmetry.space_group_name_H-M   'P 1'
#
loop_
_entity.id
_entity.type
_entity.pdbx_description
1 polymer ?
#
loop_
_entity_poly.entity_id
_entity_poly.type
_entity_poly.pdbx_seq_one_letter_code
_entity_poly.pdbx_strand_id
1 'polypeptide(L)'
;MENLKLQIKKNLHILVIILLAYIGIKLIDNYSIVADAYKFVMGILSPFILGAVIAYALNPLMIYIEKKLKVSRGISVLLTCVIVILIFTLSIVYLVPGITGNIKNLINSIPYMVSSANEWIGDNVNSKFVLELTKKFDLAKTLGAWSTTLFNALLSSLVSVTASIIKWGFALIIAIYYLIYKEIFVKSLKKGIFIIFKNKYGVKILELLHCTNDMLGTYLGVRALESLIVAIA
;
A
#
# COMPACT_ATOMS: atom_id res chain seq x y z
N MET A 1 7.22 -43.72 46.40
CA MET A 1 6.26 -42.88 45.63
C MET A 1 6.93 -41.79 44.79
N GLU A 2 8.08 -41.26 45.20
CA GLU A 2 8.76 -40.13 44.53
C GLU A 2 9.39 -40.51 43.16
N ASN A 3 10.03 -41.68 43.07
CA ASN A 3 10.58 -42.20 41.80
C ASN A 3 9.51 -42.47 40.73
N LEU A 4 8.30 -42.86 41.14
CA LEU A 4 7.18 -43.11 40.22
C LEU A 4 6.66 -41.80 39.59
N LYS A 5 6.57 -40.72 40.38
CA LYS A 5 6.18 -39.39 39.89
C LYS A 5 7.20 -38.82 38.89
N LEU A 6 8.48 -39.06 39.15
CA LEU A 6 9.58 -38.65 38.26
C LEU A 6 9.56 -39.39 36.92
N GLN A 7 9.30 -40.71 36.92
CA GLN A 7 9.15 -41.50 35.69
C GLN A 7 7.92 -41.08 34.87
N ILE A 8 6.78 -40.82 35.52
CA ILE A 8 5.56 -40.34 34.85
C ILE A 8 5.80 -38.97 34.19
N LYS A 9 6.48 -38.04 34.88
CA LYS A 9 6.77 -36.70 34.34
C LYS A 9 7.75 -36.75 33.15
N LYS A 10 8.75 -37.64 33.19
CA LYS A 10 9.69 -37.87 32.09
C LYS A 10 9.00 -38.46 30.86
N ASN A 11 8.13 -39.45 31.04
CA ASN A 11 7.36 -40.05 29.95
C ASN A 11 6.35 -39.05 29.36
N LEU A 12 5.76 -38.18 30.18
CA LEU A 12 4.88 -37.10 29.71
C LEU A 12 5.64 -36.11 28.81
N HIS A 13 6.86 -35.71 29.19
CA HIS A 13 7.68 -34.85 28.34
C HIS A 13 7.99 -35.47 26.98
N ILE A 14 8.35 -36.76 26.96
CA ILE A 14 8.63 -37.49 25.70
C ILE A 14 7.36 -37.54 24.84
N LEU A 15 6.20 -37.81 25.44
CA LEU A 15 4.92 -37.88 24.72
C LEU A 15 4.51 -36.52 24.15
N VAL A 16 4.72 -35.42 24.88
CA VAL A 16 4.48 -34.05 24.41
C VAL A 16 5.40 -33.68 23.25
N ILE A 17 6.67 -34.08 23.30
CA ILE A 17 7.63 -33.84 22.21
C ILE A 17 7.22 -34.60 20.94
N ILE A 18 6.80 -35.86 21.06
CA ILE A 18 6.32 -36.66 19.92
C ILE A 18 5.04 -36.05 19.31
N LEU A 19 4.11 -35.58 20.14
CA LEU A 19 2.90 -34.89 19.70
C LEU A 19 3.21 -33.58 18.97
N LEU A 20 4.12 -32.77 19.51
CA LEU A 20 4.59 -31.54 18.87
C LEU A 20 5.28 -31.81 17.54
N ALA A 21 6.13 -32.84 17.47
CA ALA A 21 6.79 -33.25 16.24
C ALA A 21 5.78 -33.73 15.18
N TYR A 22 4.78 -34.53 15.58
CA TYR A 22 3.72 -34.99 14.68
C TYR A 22 2.87 -33.83 14.15
N ILE A 23 2.47 -32.89 15.01
CA ILE A 23 1.77 -31.67 14.61
C ILE A 23 2.63 -30.83 13.66
N GLY A 24 3.92 -30.69 13.96
CA GLY A 24 4.88 -29.94 13.13
C GLY A 24 5.01 -30.53 11.72
N ILE A 25 5.17 -31.85 11.61
CA ILE A 25 5.24 -32.56 10.31
C ILE A 25 3.93 -32.37 9.55
N LYS A 26 2.78 -32.55 10.21
CA LYS A 26 1.47 -32.40 9.56
C LYS A 26 1.17 -30.97 9.10
N LEU A 27 1.73 -29.96 9.79
CA LEU A 27 1.70 -28.56 9.37
C LEU A 27 2.54 -28.31 8.11
N ILE A 28 3.70 -28.96 8.00
CA ILE A 28 4.59 -28.88 6.83
C ILE A 28 3.97 -29.59 5.62
N ASP A 29 3.40 -30.78 5.84
CA ASP A 29 2.72 -31.53 4.77
C ASP A 29 1.49 -30.79 4.23
N ASN A 30 0.84 -29.98 5.08
CA ASN A 30 -0.28 -29.10 4.72
C ASN A 30 0.14 -27.63 4.65
N TYR A 31 1.35 -27.34 4.13
CA TYR A 31 1.85 -25.98 4.04
C TYR A 31 0.87 -25.04 3.32
N SER A 32 0.10 -25.54 2.34
CA SER A 32 -0.89 -24.76 1.61
C SER A 32 -1.97 -24.18 2.54
N ILE A 33 -2.48 -24.99 3.49
CA ILE A 33 -3.49 -24.55 4.45
C ILE A 33 -2.94 -23.47 5.38
N VAL A 34 -1.70 -23.64 5.84
CA VAL A 34 -1.01 -22.68 6.71
C VAL A 34 -0.70 -21.38 5.95
N ALA A 35 -0.26 -21.49 4.69
CA ALA A 35 0.02 -20.35 3.83
C ALA A 35 -1.24 -19.57 3.49
N ASP A 36 -2.35 -20.25 3.23
CA ASP A 36 -3.64 -19.61 2.92
C ASP A 36 -4.25 -18.94 4.16
N ALA A 37 -4.14 -19.59 5.33
CA ALA A 37 -4.50 -18.96 6.60
C ALA A 37 -3.65 -17.71 6.88
N TYR A 38 -2.34 -17.77 6.64
CA TYR A 38 -1.45 -16.63 6.78
C TYR A 38 -1.83 -15.49 5.82
N LYS A 39 -2.06 -15.79 4.54
CA LYS A 39 -2.51 -14.81 3.54
C LYS A 39 -3.85 -14.19 3.90
N PHE A 40 -4.78 -14.98 4.42
CA PHE A 40 -6.08 -14.51 4.88
C PHE A 40 -5.94 -13.52 6.05
N VAL A 41 -5.17 -13.89 7.08
CA VAL A 41 -4.91 -13.03 8.24
C VAL A 41 -4.19 -11.74 7.81
N MET A 42 -3.14 -11.84 7.00
CA MET A 42 -2.42 -10.66 6.50
C MET A 42 -3.28 -9.80 5.56
N GLY A 43 -4.18 -10.41 4.78
CA GLY A 43 -5.12 -9.70 3.93
C GLY A 43 -6.09 -8.84 4.75
N ILE A 44 -6.57 -9.35 5.89
CA ILE A 44 -7.42 -8.60 6.81
C ILE A 44 -6.62 -7.53 7.57
N LEU A 45 -5.40 -7.83 8.00
CA LEU A 45 -4.58 -6.92 8.80
C LEU A 45 -3.94 -5.79 7.98
N SER A 46 -3.70 -6.02 6.70
CA SER A 46 -3.06 -5.08 5.76
C SER A 46 -3.67 -3.66 5.78
N PRO A 47 -5.00 -3.46 5.63
CA PRO A 47 -5.59 -2.12 5.69
C PRO A 47 -5.40 -1.44 7.06
N PHE A 48 -5.32 -2.19 8.16
CA PHE A 48 -5.05 -1.64 9.49
C PHE A 48 -3.60 -1.21 9.65
N ILE A 49 -2.65 -2.00 9.15
CA ILE A 49 -1.23 -1.66 9.15
C ILE A 49 -1.00 -0.41 8.30
N LEU A 50 -1.56 -0.39 7.08
CA LEU A 50 -1.50 0.80 6.21
C LEU A 50 -2.12 2.02 6.88
N GLY A 51 -3.29 1.86 7.50
CA GLY A 51 -3.92 2.95 8.25
C GLY A 51 -3.07 3.47 9.40
N ALA A 52 -2.40 2.59 10.16
CA ALA A 52 -1.50 3.00 11.24
C ALA A 52 -0.28 3.77 10.70
N VAL A 53 0.30 3.33 9.58
CA VAL A 53 1.42 4.02 8.90
C VAL A 53 0.98 5.41 8.42
N ILE A 54 -0.19 5.50 7.78
CA ILE A 54 -0.75 6.79 7.32
C ILE A 54 -1.02 7.70 8.52
N ALA A 55 -1.64 7.20 9.59
CA ALA A 55 -1.90 7.99 10.79
C ALA A 55 -0.61 8.56 11.39
N TYR A 56 0.45 7.76 11.39
CA TYR A 56 1.77 8.20 11.83
C TYR A 56 2.34 9.30 10.92
N ALA A 57 2.20 9.15 9.59
CA ALA A 57 2.63 10.16 8.62
C ALA A 57 1.82 11.47 8.71
N LEU A 58 0.55 11.42 9.11
CA LEU A 58 -0.32 12.58 9.31
C LEU A 58 -0.10 13.27 10.65
N ASN A 59 0.56 12.62 11.61
CA ASN A 59 0.74 13.16 12.95
C ASN A 59 1.58 14.46 12.99
N PRO A 60 2.69 14.64 12.25
CA PRO A 60 3.40 15.91 12.15
C PRO A 60 2.50 17.06 11.67
N LEU A 61 1.64 16.79 10.68
CA LEU A 61 0.67 17.76 10.16
C LEU A 61 -0.33 18.17 11.26
N MET A 62 -0.86 17.20 12.01
CA MET A 62 -1.78 17.48 13.12
C MET A 62 -1.13 18.34 14.20
N ILE A 63 0.09 18.02 14.61
CA ILE A 63 0.85 18.79 15.61
C ILE A 63 1.16 20.21 15.09
N TYR A 64 1.44 20.35 13.80
CA TYR A 64 1.68 21.65 13.18
C TYR A 64 0.41 22.52 13.21
N ILE A 65 -0.75 21.96 12.88
CA ILE A 65 -2.05 22.63 12.98
C ILE A 65 -2.35 23.03 14.43
N GLU A 66 -2.14 22.12 15.39
CA GLU A 66 -2.32 22.35 16.83
C GLU A 66 -1.50 23.55 17.30
N LYS A 67 -0.20 23.56 16.99
CA LYS A 67 0.73 24.62 17.41
C LYS A 67 0.48 25.95 16.71
N LYS A 68 0.20 25.92 15.40
CA LYS A 68 0.05 27.14 14.60
C LYS A 68 -1.27 27.86 14.85
N LEU A 69 -2.37 27.10 14.96
CA LEU A 69 -3.70 27.66 15.19
C LEU A 69 -4.04 27.78 16.69
N LYS A 70 -3.21 27.23 17.58
CA LYS A 70 -3.43 27.22 19.05
C LYS A 70 -4.80 26.67 19.44
N VAL A 71 -5.30 25.69 18.69
CA VAL A 71 -6.60 25.06 18.94
C VAL A 71 -6.43 23.83 19.83
N SER A 72 -7.53 23.36 20.44
CA SER A 72 -7.51 22.12 21.19
C SER A 72 -7.16 20.92 20.29
N ARG A 73 -6.62 19.87 20.90
CA ARG A 73 -6.15 18.68 20.19
C ARG A 73 -7.25 17.99 19.39
N GLY A 74 -8.48 17.94 19.92
CA GLY A 74 -9.64 17.41 19.21
C GLY A 74 -9.96 18.19 17.93
N ILE A 75 -9.89 19.53 17.98
CA ILE A 75 -10.10 20.39 16.81
C ILE A 75 -8.96 20.22 15.80
N SER A 76 -7.72 20.06 16.27
CA SER A 76 -6.56 19.80 15.42
C SER A 76 -6.69 18.50 14.63
N VAL A 77 -7.15 17.42 15.29
CA VAL A 77 -7.44 16.14 14.63
C VAL A 77 -8.54 16.30 13.58
N LEU A 78 -9.63 17.00 13.92
CA LEU A 78 -10.74 17.23 12.99
C LEU A 78 -10.29 18.01 11.76
N LEU A 79 -9.56 19.12 11.94
CA LEU A 79 -9.00 19.91 10.84
C LEU A 79 -8.06 19.08 9.96
N THR A 80 -7.18 18.28 10.57
CA THR A 80 -6.28 17.37 9.84
C THR A 80 -7.09 16.39 8.98
N CYS A 81 -8.14 15.80 9.53
CA CYS A 81 -9.01 14.88 8.80
C CYS A 81 -9.69 15.56 7.61
N VAL A 82 -10.24 16.76 7.82
CA VAL A 82 -10.90 17.53 6.75
C VAL A 82 -9.91 17.83 5.63
N ILE A 83 -8.71 18.32 5.95
CA ILE A 83 -7.68 18.64 4.95
C ILE A 83 -7.28 17.39 4.16
N VAL A 84 -7.05 16.27 4.84
CA VAL A 84 -6.61 15.02 4.21
C VAL A 84 -7.71 14.44 3.31
N ILE A 85 -8.96 14.40 3.78
CA ILE A 85 -10.11 13.94 2.97
C ILE A 85 -10.29 14.84 1.75
N LEU A 86 -10.16 16.16 1.91
CA LEU A 86 -10.31 17.11 0.83
C LEU A 86 -9.23 16.92 -0.24
N ILE A 87 -7.95 16.86 0.16
CA ILE A 87 -6.83 16.62 -0.77
C ILE A 87 -7.01 15.27 -1.47
N PHE A 88 -7.37 14.22 -0.73
CA PHE A 88 -7.57 12.88 -1.29
C PHE A 88 -8.71 12.84 -2.32
N THR A 89 -9.84 13.47 -2.00
CA THR A 89 -11.01 13.51 -2.89
C THR A 89 -10.71 14.33 -4.15
N LEU A 90 -10.10 15.51 -4.01
CA LEU A 90 -9.69 16.34 -5.14
C LEU A 90 -8.71 15.57 -6.04
N SER A 91 -7.73 14.88 -5.43
CA SER A 91 -6.77 14.06 -6.18
C SER A 91 -7.49 13.05 -7.07
N ILE A 92 -8.47 12.31 -6.55
CA ILE A 92 -9.23 11.31 -7.33
C ILE A 92 -10.04 11.98 -8.45
N VAL A 93 -10.77 13.05 -8.12
CA VAL A 93 -11.66 13.75 -9.06
C VAL A 93 -10.90 14.36 -10.23
N TYR A 94 -9.64 14.77 -10.05
CA TYR A 94 -8.82 15.31 -11.15
C TYR A 94 -7.92 14.27 -11.82
N LEU A 95 -7.22 13.42 -11.06
CA LEU A 95 -6.27 12.45 -11.61
C LEU A 95 -6.95 11.37 -12.44
N VAL A 96 -8.00 10.73 -11.91
CA VAL A 96 -8.64 9.57 -12.58
C VAL A 96 -9.22 9.93 -13.95
N PRO A 97 -10.05 10.99 -14.09
CA PRO A 97 -10.55 11.37 -15.41
C PRO A 97 -9.44 11.92 -16.31
N GLY A 98 -8.44 12.62 -15.77
CA GLY A 98 -7.29 13.09 -16.54
C GLY A 98 -6.53 11.94 -17.23
N ILE A 99 -6.22 10.88 -16.48
CA ILE A 99 -5.56 9.68 -17.03
C ILE A 99 -6.47 8.98 -18.03
N THR A 100 -7.76 8.82 -17.72
CA THR A 100 -8.72 8.17 -18.62
C THR A 100 -8.87 8.92 -19.94
N GLY A 101 -8.94 10.26 -19.90
CA GLY A 101 -8.99 11.12 -21.08
C GLY A 101 -7.72 11.00 -21.93
N ASN A 102 -6.55 11.03 -21.30
CA ASN A 102 -5.27 10.89 -21.99
C ASN A 102 -5.14 9.52 -22.69
N ILE A 103 -5.58 8.44 -22.04
CA ILE A 103 -5.61 7.09 -22.64
C ILE A 103 -6.52 7.06 -23.87
N LYS A 104 -7.74 7.61 -23.75
CA LYS A 104 -8.69 7.69 -24.88
C LYS A 104 -8.09 8.49 -26.05
N ASN A 105 -7.47 9.63 -25.78
CA ASN A 105 -6.85 10.47 -26.80
C ASN A 105 -5.69 9.77 -27.49
N LEU A 106 -4.83 9.09 -26.74
CA LEU A 106 -3.71 8.32 -27.29
C LEU A 106 -4.21 7.24 -28.26
N ILE A 107 -5.20 6.46 -27.84
CA ILE A 107 -5.77 5.37 -28.65
C ILE A 107 -6.45 5.91 -29.90
N ASN A 108 -7.22 6.99 -29.76
CA ASN A 108 -7.87 7.63 -30.89
C ASN A 108 -6.87 8.25 -31.88
N SER A 109 -5.65 8.59 -31.44
CA SER A 109 -4.60 9.16 -32.29
C SER A 109 -3.85 8.11 -33.11
N ILE A 110 -3.77 6.85 -32.63
CA ILE A 110 -3.05 5.77 -33.33
C ILE A 110 -3.54 5.58 -34.77
N PRO A 111 -4.86 5.45 -35.07
CA PRO A 111 -5.35 5.32 -36.44
C PRO A 111 -4.94 6.50 -37.34
N TYR A 112 -4.99 7.74 -36.83
CA TYR A 112 -4.57 8.92 -37.58
C TYR A 112 -3.07 8.89 -37.86
N MET A 113 -2.24 8.52 -36.87
CA MET A 113 -0.80 8.37 -37.07
C MET A 113 -0.46 7.31 -38.13
N VAL A 114 -1.21 6.21 -38.16
CA VAL A 114 -1.04 5.16 -39.19
C VAL A 114 -1.46 5.66 -40.56
N SER A 115 -2.59 6.37 -40.66
CA SER A 115 -3.06 6.94 -41.93
C SER A 115 -2.04 7.94 -42.49
N SER A 116 -1.57 8.89 -41.67
CA SER A 116 -0.59 9.88 -42.08
C SER A 116 0.77 9.25 -42.44
N ALA A 117 1.18 8.18 -41.75
CA ALA A 117 2.39 7.45 -42.10
C ALA A 117 2.25 6.73 -43.45
N ASN A 118 1.09 6.13 -43.74
CA ASN A 118 0.83 5.49 -45.03
C ASN A 118 0.80 6.50 -46.18
N GLU A 119 0.21 7.68 -45.98
CA GLU A 119 0.16 8.77 -46.96
C GLU A 119 1.57 9.31 -47.23
N TRP A 120 2.36 9.59 -46.18
CA TRP A 120 3.74 10.04 -46.34
C TRP A 120 4.63 9.02 -47.06
N ILE A 121 4.46 7.72 -46.77
CA ILE A 121 5.19 6.66 -47.48
C ILE A 121 4.77 6.62 -48.96
N GLY A 122 3.47 6.74 -49.25
CA GLY A 122 2.95 6.75 -50.61
C GLY A 122 3.49 7.91 -51.46
N ASP A 123 3.62 9.09 -50.86
CA ASP A 123 4.04 10.30 -51.56
C ASP A 123 5.56 10.42 -51.69
N ASN A 124 6.33 9.94 -50.70
CA ASN A 124 7.78 10.18 -50.63
C ASN A 124 8.64 8.94 -50.96
N VAL A 125 8.06 7.73 -51.02
CA VAL A 125 8.82 6.49 -51.24
C VAL A 125 8.43 5.83 -52.55
N ASN A 126 9.28 5.98 -53.58
CA ASN A 126 9.03 5.47 -54.92
C ASN A 126 9.43 3.98 -55.13
N SER A 127 9.83 3.29 -54.06
CA SER A 127 10.27 1.89 -54.17
C SER A 127 9.06 0.95 -54.14
N LYS A 128 8.87 0.18 -55.23
CA LYS A 128 7.84 -0.87 -55.32
C LYS A 128 7.93 -1.87 -54.16
N PHE A 129 9.13 -2.13 -53.65
CA PHE A 129 9.39 -3.05 -52.55
C PHE A 129 8.75 -2.58 -51.23
N VAL A 130 8.89 -1.31 -50.86
CA VAL A 130 8.27 -0.76 -49.65
C VAL A 130 6.75 -0.70 -49.77
N LEU A 131 6.24 -0.36 -50.96
CA LEU A 131 4.80 -0.32 -51.24
C LEU A 131 4.15 -1.73 -51.25
N GLU A 132 4.88 -2.76 -51.68
CA GLU A 132 4.44 -4.16 -51.57
C GLU A 132 4.52 -4.67 -50.13
N LEU A 133 5.54 -4.27 -49.37
CA LEU A 133 5.69 -4.63 -47.96
C LEU A 133 4.58 -4.03 -47.11
N THR A 134 4.20 -2.77 -47.29
CA THR A 134 3.07 -2.14 -46.58
C THR A 134 1.70 -2.69 -47.00
N LYS A 135 1.59 -3.31 -48.18
CA LYS A 135 0.38 -4.05 -48.59
C LYS A 135 0.35 -5.48 -48.04
N LYS A 136 1.51 -6.14 -47.91
CA LYS A 136 1.63 -7.49 -47.34
C LYS A 136 1.54 -7.50 -45.82
N PHE A 137 2.18 -6.54 -45.17
CA PHE A 137 1.94 -6.22 -43.76
C PHE A 137 0.74 -5.30 -43.71
N ASP A 138 -0.43 -5.85 -43.41
CA ASP A 138 -1.61 -5.04 -43.11
C ASP A 138 -1.37 -4.30 -41.78
N LEU A 139 -0.60 -3.21 -41.86
CA LEU A 139 -0.18 -2.39 -40.73
C LEU A 139 -1.42 -1.87 -40.01
N ALA A 140 -2.48 -1.51 -40.73
CA ALA A 140 -3.74 -1.08 -40.13
C ALA A 140 -4.36 -2.18 -39.25
N LYS A 141 -4.38 -3.43 -39.72
CA LYS A 141 -4.91 -4.57 -38.94
C LYS A 141 -4.02 -4.93 -37.75
N THR A 142 -2.71 -4.89 -37.94
CA THR A 142 -1.72 -5.23 -36.90
C THR A 142 -1.70 -4.16 -35.80
N LEU A 143 -1.71 -2.88 -36.18
CA LEU A 143 -1.81 -1.75 -35.25
C LEU A 143 -3.20 -1.65 -34.61
N GLY A 144 -4.28 -2.04 -35.30
CA GLY A 144 -5.62 -2.14 -34.69
C GLY A 144 -5.68 -3.21 -33.59
N ALA A 145 -5.07 -4.37 -33.82
CA ALA A 145 -4.94 -5.42 -32.81
C ALA A 145 -4.06 -4.98 -31.63
N TRP A 146 -2.99 -4.22 -31.89
CA TRP A 146 -2.14 -3.66 -30.83
C TRP A 146 -2.86 -2.56 -30.05
N SER A 147 -3.61 -1.68 -30.72
CA SER A 147 -4.39 -0.60 -30.10
C SER A 147 -5.46 -1.15 -29.16
N THR A 148 -6.19 -2.19 -29.57
CA THR A 148 -7.18 -2.87 -28.71
C THR A 148 -6.53 -3.60 -27.53
N THR A 149 -5.38 -4.25 -27.75
CA THR A 149 -4.61 -4.89 -26.66
C THR A 149 -4.10 -3.86 -25.65
N LEU A 150 -3.51 -2.77 -26.13
CA LEU A 150 -3.05 -1.66 -25.30
C LEU A 150 -4.22 -1.01 -24.54
N PHE A 151 -5.37 -0.82 -25.19
CA PHE A 151 -6.57 -0.30 -24.51
C PHE A 151 -7.01 -1.20 -23.38
N ASN A 152 -7.11 -2.51 -23.59
CA ASN A 152 -7.51 -3.45 -22.55
C ASN A 152 -6.49 -3.52 -21.41
N ALA A 153 -5.19 -3.45 -21.71
CA ALA A 153 -4.14 -3.38 -20.70
C ALA A 153 -4.21 -2.08 -19.88
N LEU A 154 -4.43 -0.94 -20.53
CA LEU A 154 -4.57 0.35 -19.87
C LEU A 154 -5.87 0.43 -19.06
N LEU A 155 -6.97 -0.13 -19.57
CA LEU A 155 -8.25 -0.18 -18.87
C LEU A 155 -8.18 -1.09 -17.64
N SER A 156 -7.56 -2.27 -17.76
CA SER A 156 -7.35 -3.15 -16.61
C SER A 156 -6.42 -2.50 -15.57
N SER A 157 -5.40 -1.76 -16.02
CA SER A 157 -4.55 -0.95 -15.14
C SER A 157 -5.36 0.14 -14.44
N LEU A 158 -6.23 0.88 -15.13
CA LEU A 158 -7.13 1.88 -14.53
C LEU A 158 -8.07 1.26 -13.49
N VAL A 159 -8.64 0.09 -13.77
CA VAL A 159 -9.49 -0.64 -12.81
C VAL A 159 -8.66 -1.03 -11.58
N SER A 160 -7.42 -1.50 -11.76
CA SER A 160 -6.53 -1.86 -10.65
C SER A 160 -6.12 -0.65 -9.81
N VAL A 161 -5.87 0.50 -10.43
CA VAL A 161 -5.59 1.78 -9.76
C VAL A 161 -6.82 2.24 -8.98
N THR A 162 -8.01 2.15 -9.57
CA THR A 162 -9.27 2.50 -8.91
C THR A 162 -9.54 1.59 -7.70
N ALA A 163 -9.32 0.28 -7.83
CA ALA A 163 -9.41 -0.66 -6.73
C ALA A 163 -8.38 -0.34 -5.63
N SER A 164 -7.18 0.08 -6.01
CA SER A 164 -6.15 0.53 -5.07
C SER A 164 -6.57 1.81 -4.35
N ILE A 165 -7.13 2.80 -5.05
CA ILE A 165 -7.67 4.04 -4.46
C ILE A 165 -8.72 3.72 -3.40
N ILE A 166 -9.62 2.76 -3.66
CA ILE A 166 -10.62 2.32 -2.68
C ILE A 166 -9.93 1.76 -1.42
N LYS A 167 -8.90 0.90 -1.59
CA LYS A 167 -8.11 0.38 -0.45
C LYS A 167 -7.43 1.50 0.33
N TRP A 168 -6.84 2.49 -0.35
CA TRP A 168 -6.25 3.67 0.27
C TRP A 168 -7.29 4.51 1.01
N GLY A 169 -8.51 4.62 0.47
CA GLY A 169 -9.65 5.28 1.15
C GLY A 169 -10.03 4.58 2.45
N PHE A 170 -10.14 3.25 2.46
CA PHE A 170 -10.35 2.48 3.70
C PHE A 170 -9.21 2.65 4.70
N ALA A 171 -7.97 2.59 4.23
CA ALA A 171 -6.79 2.82 5.08
C ALA A 171 -6.80 4.24 5.68
N LEU A 172 -7.23 5.24 4.93
CA LEU A 172 -7.38 6.63 5.39
C LEU A 172 -8.46 6.73 6.47
N ILE A 173 -9.62 6.08 6.31
CA ILE A 173 -10.65 6.02 7.36
C ILE A 173 -10.06 5.41 8.63
N ILE A 174 -9.36 4.27 8.53
CA ILE A 174 -8.71 3.63 9.67
C ILE A 174 -7.65 4.54 10.29
N ALA A 175 -6.89 5.26 9.47
CA ALA A 175 -5.88 6.21 9.93
C ALA A 175 -6.48 7.33 10.78
N ILE A 176 -7.66 7.84 10.39
CA ILE A 176 -8.42 8.83 11.16
C ILE A 176 -8.77 8.28 12.54
N TYR A 177 -9.30 7.05 12.62
CA TYR A 177 -9.56 6.38 13.89
C TYR A 177 -8.28 6.27 14.74
N TYR A 178 -7.16 5.85 14.15
CA TYR A 178 -5.88 5.79 14.86
C TYR A 178 -5.43 7.15 15.40
N LEU A 179 -5.64 8.23 14.65
CA LEU A 179 -5.25 9.58 15.05
C LEU A 179 -6.08 10.06 16.26
N ILE A 180 -7.39 9.76 16.27
CA ILE A 180 -8.30 10.07 17.38
C ILE A 180 -7.91 9.28 18.64
N TYR A 181 -7.68 7.98 18.52
CA TYR A 181 -7.44 7.08 19.66
C TYR A 181 -5.95 6.93 20.03
N LYS A 182 -5.07 7.71 19.42
CA LYS A 182 -3.61 7.63 19.57
C LYS A 182 -3.16 7.54 21.03
N GLU A 183 -3.73 8.35 21.91
CA GLU A 183 -3.30 8.43 23.31
C GLU A 183 -3.63 7.17 24.09
N ILE A 184 -4.80 6.60 23.84
CA ILE A 184 -5.23 5.34 24.43
C ILE A 184 -4.34 4.21 23.89
N PHE A 185 -4.05 4.21 22.60
CA PHE A 185 -3.18 3.22 21.97
C PHE A 185 -1.75 3.25 22.56
N VAL A 186 -1.14 4.44 22.68
CA VAL A 186 0.19 4.59 23.28
C VAL A 186 0.20 4.16 24.74
N LYS A 187 -0.81 4.55 25.54
CA LYS A 187 -0.92 4.11 26.95
C LYS A 187 -1.03 2.59 27.07
N SER A 188 -1.87 1.97 26.25
CA SER A 188 -2.07 0.52 26.21
C SER A 188 -0.80 -0.22 25.79
N LEU A 189 -0.08 0.28 24.79
CA LEU A 189 1.21 -0.28 24.36
C LEU A 189 2.24 -0.21 25.49
N LYS A 190 2.39 0.95 26.15
CA LYS A 190 3.31 1.10 27.29
C LYS A 190 2.98 0.08 28.39
N LYS A 191 1.70 -0.04 28.76
CA LYS A 191 1.25 -1.01 29.75
C LYS A 191 1.55 -2.45 29.32
N GLY A 192 1.28 -2.81 28.07
CA GLY A 192 1.58 -4.13 27.51
C GLY A 192 3.07 -4.48 27.56
N ILE A 193 3.94 -3.53 27.20
CA ILE A 193 5.39 -3.70 27.27
C ILE A 193 5.84 -4.02 28.71
N PHE A 194 5.35 -3.27 29.70
CA PHE A 194 5.71 -3.51 31.09
C PHE A 194 5.18 -4.83 31.64
N ILE A 195 4.01 -5.30 31.17
CA ILE A 195 3.46 -6.61 31.55
C ILE A 195 4.29 -7.76 30.96
N ILE A 196 4.67 -7.68 29.68
CA ILE A 196 5.36 -8.78 28.98
C ILE A 196 6.85 -8.84 29.35
N PHE A 197 7.53 -7.70 29.35
CA PHE A 197 9.00 -7.64 29.43
C PHE A 197 9.54 -7.30 30.83
N LYS A 198 8.66 -7.09 31.82
CA LYS A 198 8.99 -6.63 33.18
C LYS A 198 9.74 -5.28 33.18
N ASN A 199 9.96 -4.70 34.35
CA ASN A 199 10.44 -3.32 34.47
C ASN A 199 11.83 -3.08 33.83
N LYS A 200 12.78 -4.01 33.98
CA LYS A 200 14.17 -3.83 33.51
C LYS A 200 14.29 -3.78 31.98
N TYR A 201 13.59 -4.63 31.25
CA TYR A 201 13.60 -4.62 29.77
C TYR A 201 12.55 -3.68 29.20
N GLY A 202 11.43 -3.48 29.91
CA GLY A 202 10.37 -2.56 29.48
C GLY A 202 10.85 -1.12 29.31
N VAL A 203 11.68 -0.60 30.23
CA VAL A 203 12.26 0.75 30.10
C VAL A 203 13.14 0.86 28.86
N LYS A 204 14.04 -0.12 28.62
CA LYS A 204 14.91 -0.12 27.43
C LYS A 204 14.13 -0.16 26.12
N ILE A 205 13.08 -0.99 26.04
CA ILE A 205 12.21 -1.06 24.86
C ILE A 205 11.50 0.28 24.65
N LEU A 206 11.01 0.90 25.72
CA LEU A 206 10.32 2.19 25.66
C LEU A 206 11.26 3.32 25.23
N GLU A 207 12.52 3.29 25.66
CA GLU A 207 13.58 4.20 25.22
C GLU A 207 13.89 4.03 23.72
N LEU A 208 14.05 2.77 23.25
CA LEU A 208 14.23 2.48 21.83
C LEU A 208 13.03 2.94 20.98
N LEU A 209 11.80 2.76 21.48
CA LEU A 209 10.59 3.22 20.81
C LEU A 209 10.49 4.74 20.74
N HIS A 210 10.87 5.46 21.81
CA HIS A 210 10.95 6.92 21.76
C HIS A 210 12.01 7.39 20.77
N CYS A 211 13.21 6.80 20.80
CA CYS A 211 14.28 7.14 19.86
C CYS A 211 13.85 6.90 18.41
N THR A 212 13.20 5.76 18.14
CA THR A 212 12.64 5.43 16.81
C THR A 212 11.56 6.41 16.41
N ASN A 213 10.66 6.78 17.32
CA ASN A 213 9.63 7.77 17.06
C ASN A 213 10.21 9.15 16.70
N ASP A 214 11.28 9.56 17.36
CA ASP A 214 11.89 10.87 17.09
C ASP A 214 12.64 10.85 15.75
N MET A 215 13.35 9.77 15.44
CA MET A 215 14.00 9.58 14.14
C MET A 215 13.00 9.52 12.99
N LEU A 216 11.94 8.71 13.11
CA LEU A 216 10.90 8.59 12.10
C LEU A 216 10.11 9.89 11.94
N GLY A 217 9.80 10.58 13.04
CA GLY A 217 9.11 11.87 13.01
C GLY A 217 9.91 12.93 12.25
N THR A 218 11.21 13.07 12.54
CA THR A 218 12.10 13.98 11.82
C THR A 218 12.26 13.59 10.36
N TYR A 219 12.47 12.29 10.07
CA TYR A 219 12.62 11.80 8.69
C TYR A 219 11.37 12.08 7.85
N LEU A 220 10.17 11.80 8.36
CA LEU A 220 8.92 12.07 7.66
C LEU A 220 8.70 13.57 7.44
N GLY A 221 9.05 14.40 8.42
CA GLY A 221 9.00 15.86 8.29
C GLY A 221 9.90 16.37 7.16
N VAL A 222 11.16 15.92 7.11
CA VAL A 222 12.11 16.27 6.04
C VAL A 222 11.60 15.77 4.69
N ARG A 223 11.13 14.53 4.61
CA ARG A 223 10.65 13.93 3.35
C ARG A 223 9.39 14.62 2.82
N ALA A 224 8.50 15.05 3.72
CA ALA A 224 7.32 15.83 3.35
C ALA A 224 7.70 17.21 2.80
N LEU A 225 8.70 17.88 3.39
CA LEU A 225 9.23 19.14 2.87
C LEU A 225 9.90 18.96 1.51
N GLU A 226 10.74 17.93 1.33
CA GLU A 226 11.34 17.59 0.02
C GLU A 226 10.26 17.40 -1.05
N SER A 227 9.21 16.63 -0.74
CA SER A 227 8.12 16.36 -1.67
C SER A 227 7.32 17.62 -2.01
N LEU A 228 7.13 18.53 -1.05
CA LEU A 228 6.44 19.80 -1.26
C LEU A 228 7.26 20.75 -2.14
N ILE A 229 8.59 20.77 -1.98
CA ILE A 229 9.49 21.53 -2.87
C ILE A 229 9.38 21.03 -4.31
N VAL A 230 9.41 19.71 -4.52
CA VAL A 230 9.27 19.10 -5.86
C VAL A 230 7.88 19.34 -6.46
N ALA A 231 6.83 19.40 -5.64
CA ALA A 231 5.48 19.65 -6.13
C ALA A 231 5.25 21.09 -6.60
N ILE A 232 6.04 22.05 -6.11
CA ILE A 232 5.97 23.48 -6.48
C ILE A 232 6.91 23.80 -7.64
N ALA A 233 8.04 23.09 -7.74
CA ALA A 233 9.03 23.24 -8.81
C ALA A 233 8.53 22.71 -10.15
#